data_AF-G7GIW5-F1
#
_entry.id   AF-G7GIW5-F1
#
_cell.length_a   1.000
_cell.length_b   1.000
_cell.length_c   1.000
_cell.angle_alpha   90.00
_cell.angle_beta   90.00
_cell.angle_gamma   90.00
#
_symmetry.space_group_name_H-M   'P 1'
#
loop_
_entity.id
_entity.type
_entity.pdbx_description
1 polymer ?
#
loop_
_entity_poly.entity_id
_entity_poly.type
_entity_poly.pdbx_seq_one_letter_code
_entity_poly.pdbx_strand_id
1 'polypeptide(L)'
;MSKSTSKYPSLSVEGGGTGIVSHAGTALLLRAGEKTGLLDELSRALSPWRKPLAIHDPGKIVFDLAVSVAIGGDCLADIAQLRGDRDVFGPVASDPTVSRLISSLAADAGPAVAAINTARAHSRANAWQAAGSGAPDAHCDEGGLVVVDLDASLLTAHSEKQSAAPTYKRGFGFHPLCAFVDHRPGGTGEPVRSCCAPATPEPTPPPTTSRSPNRS
;
A
#
# COMPACT_ATOMS: atom_id res chain seq x y z
N MET A 1 -27.08 -6.18 21.24
CA MET A 1 -26.07 -5.27 20.64
C MET A 1 -24.82 -6.07 20.36
N SER A 2 -24.59 -6.47 19.11
CA SER A 2 -23.33 -7.10 18.72
C SER A 2 -22.21 -6.06 18.90
N LYS A 3 -21.16 -6.39 19.66
CA LYS A 3 -19.95 -5.57 19.69
C LYS A 3 -19.34 -5.63 18.29
N SER A 4 -19.43 -4.52 17.58
CA SER A 4 -18.70 -4.37 16.32
C SER A 4 -17.22 -4.56 16.59
N THR A 5 -16.59 -5.52 15.91
CA THR A 5 -15.13 -5.71 15.89
C THR A 5 -14.42 -4.72 14.97
N SER A 6 -15.19 -3.80 14.36
CA SER A 6 -14.68 -2.75 13.48
C SER A 6 -13.69 -1.84 14.20
N LYS A 7 -12.59 -1.53 13.50
CA LYS A 7 -11.58 -0.56 13.95
C LYS A 7 -12.01 0.89 13.74
N TYR A 8 -13.16 1.11 13.08
CA TYR A 8 -13.75 2.41 12.81
C TYR A 8 -15.14 2.54 13.45
N PRO A 9 -15.61 3.77 13.69
CA PRO A 9 -16.99 4.00 14.06
C PRO A 9 -17.99 3.42 13.04
N SER A 10 -19.17 3.03 13.53
CA SER A 10 -20.30 2.68 12.67
C SER A 10 -20.91 3.97 12.11
N LEU A 11 -21.01 4.08 10.80
CA LEU A 11 -21.48 5.26 10.09
C LEU A 11 -22.56 4.87 9.08
N SER A 12 -23.65 5.63 9.06
CA SER A 12 -24.60 5.67 7.94
C SER A 12 -24.29 6.91 7.11
N VAL A 13 -24.18 6.77 5.78
CA VAL A 13 -23.94 7.88 4.86
C VAL A 13 -25.17 8.04 3.99
N GLU A 14 -25.78 9.23 4.04
CA GLU A 14 -27.00 9.57 3.32
C GLU A 14 -26.83 10.91 2.60
N GLY A 15 -27.52 11.11 1.47
CA GLY A 15 -27.45 12.36 0.69
C GLY A 15 -28.26 13.53 1.26
N GLY A 16 -28.84 13.39 2.46
CA GLY A 16 -29.86 14.28 3.02
C GLY A 16 -29.38 15.63 3.57
N GLY A 17 -28.07 15.94 3.52
CA GLY A 17 -27.54 17.27 3.83
C GLY A 17 -27.39 17.64 5.32
N THR A 18 -27.76 16.76 6.26
CA THR A 18 -27.50 16.93 7.70
C THR A 18 -26.29 16.11 8.15
N GLY A 19 -25.40 16.69 8.96
CA GLY A 19 -24.17 16.01 9.42
C GLY A 19 -23.10 15.91 8.33
N ILE A 20 -22.88 17.01 7.61
CA ILE A 20 -21.87 17.08 6.53
C ILE A 20 -20.49 16.89 7.13
N VAL A 21 -19.79 15.86 6.66
CA VAL A 21 -18.37 15.64 6.93
C VAL A 21 -17.58 15.85 5.65
N SER A 22 -16.43 16.52 5.76
CA SER A 22 -15.45 16.52 4.70
C SER A 22 -15.08 15.06 4.39
N HIS A 23 -14.89 14.73 3.11
CA HIS A 23 -14.49 13.39 2.68
C HIS A 23 -15.47 12.25 2.99
N ALA A 24 -16.80 12.47 2.98
CA ALA A 24 -17.80 11.41 3.15
C ALA A 24 -17.57 10.17 2.24
N GLY A 25 -16.96 10.35 1.05
CA GLY A 25 -16.56 9.26 0.16
C GLY A 25 -15.54 8.28 0.76
N THR A 26 -14.78 8.67 1.79
CA THR A 26 -13.83 7.77 2.48
C THR A 26 -14.55 6.65 3.22
N ALA A 27 -15.81 6.83 3.62
CA ALA A 27 -16.58 5.78 4.26
C ALA A 27 -16.62 4.50 3.40
N LEU A 28 -16.69 4.64 2.07
CA LEU A 28 -16.60 3.50 1.14
C LEU A 28 -15.24 2.80 1.24
N LEU A 29 -14.14 3.55 1.31
CA LEU A 29 -12.78 2.99 1.44
C LEU A 29 -12.62 2.23 2.77
N LEU A 30 -13.09 2.82 3.87
CA LEU A 30 -13.06 2.17 5.18
C LEU A 30 -13.85 0.85 5.15
N ARG A 31 -15.08 0.88 4.62
CA ARG A 31 -15.94 -0.30 4.52
C ARG A 31 -15.40 -1.34 3.56
N ALA A 32 -14.80 -0.94 2.44
CA ALA A 32 -14.14 -1.85 1.51
C ALA A 32 -13.00 -2.59 2.22
N GLY A 33 -12.12 -1.86 2.91
CA GLY A 33 -11.02 -2.47 3.66
C GLY A 33 -11.48 -3.42 4.77
N GLU A 34 -12.62 -3.14 5.41
CA GLU A 34 -13.22 -4.06 6.38
C GLU A 34 -13.81 -5.30 5.72
N LYS A 35 -14.59 -5.11 4.65
CA LYS A 35 -15.28 -6.20 3.94
C LYS A 35 -14.34 -7.15 3.24
N THR A 36 -13.20 -6.65 2.75
CA THR A 36 -12.16 -7.51 2.17
C THR A 36 -11.22 -8.09 3.24
N GLY A 37 -11.35 -7.69 4.51
CA GLY A 37 -10.51 -8.16 5.60
C GLY A 37 -9.10 -7.54 5.65
N LEU A 38 -8.82 -6.50 4.85
CA LEU A 38 -7.51 -5.85 4.80
C LEU A 38 -7.06 -5.33 6.16
N LEU A 39 -7.98 -4.75 6.94
CA LEU A 39 -7.68 -4.18 8.26
C LEU A 39 -7.26 -5.21 9.31
N ASP A 40 -7.87 -6.38 9.26
CA ASP A 40 -7.55 -7.49 10.17
C ASP A 40 -6.25 -8.16 9.77
N GLU A 41 -6.06 -8.37 8.47
CA GLU A 41 -4.84 -8.94 7.91
C GLU A 41 -3.62 -8.04 8.10
N LEU A 42 -3.76 -6.72 7.94
CA LEU A 42 -2.70 -5.78 8.28
C LEU A 42 -2.36 -5.82 9.78
N SER A 43 -3.36 -5.94 10.66
CA SER A 43 -3.14 -6.11 12.11
C SER A 43 -2.31 -7.34 12.41
N ARG A 44 -2.70 -8.46 11.80
CA ARG A 44 -2.08 -9.77 12.00
C ARG A 44 -0.66 -9.77 11.47
N ALA A 45 -0.48 -9.33 10.22
CA ALA A 45 0.81 -9.32 9.54
C ALA A 45 1.82 -8.36 10.17
N LEU A 46 1.37 -7.19 10.68
CA LEU A 46 2.23 -6.21 11.33
C LEU A 46 2.34 -6.37 12.84
N SER A 47 1.75 -7.44 13.40
CA SER A 47 1.87 -7.75 14.83
C SER A 47 3.32 -7.85 15.35
N PRO A 48 4.32 -8.32 14.58
CA PRO A 48 5.71 -8.34 15.07
C PRO A 48 6.30 -6.96 15.37
N TRP A 49 5.78 -5.89 14.74
CA TRP A 49 6.21 -4.50 14.99
C TRP A 49 5.36 -3.81 16.06
N ARG A 50 4.37 -4.50 16.63
CA ARG A 50 3.53 -3.93 17.69
C ARG A 50 4.29 -3.98 19.02
N LYS A 51 4.56 -2.79 19.58
CA LYS A 51 5.12 -2.69 20.94
C LYS A 51 4.10 -3.19 21.98
N PRO A 52 4.53 -3.82 23.08
CA PRO A 52 3.61 -4.37 24.10
C PRO A 52 2.61 -3.36 24.66
N LEU A 53 3.02 -2.09 24.82
CA LEU A 53 2.19 -1.00 25.35
C LEU A 53 1.60 -0.11 24.26
N ALA A 54 1.60 -0.56 23.00
CA ALA A 54 1.05 0.23 21.90
C ALA A 54 -0.49 0.29 21.96
N ILE A 55 -1.00 1.50 22.17
CA ILE A 55 -2.42 1.83 22.09
C ILE A 55 -2.91 1.72 20.63
N HIS A 56 -2.14 2.26 19.69
CA HIS A 56 -2.47 2.22 18.27
C HIS A 56 -1.98 0.94 17.61
N ASP A 57 -2.86 0.29 16.86
CA ASP A 57 -2.55 -0.89 16.06
C ASP A 57 -1.72 -0.48 14.81
N PRO A 58 -0.56 -1.11 14.56
CA PRO A 58 0.24 -0.82 13.37
C PRO A 58 -0.51 -0.98 12.05
N GLY A 59 -1.36 -2.01 11.95
CA GLY A 59 -2.20 -2.24 10.78
C GLY A 59 -3.17 -1.10 10.51
N LYS A 60 -3.84 -0.60 11.57
CA LYS A 60 -4.71 0.58 11.47
C LYS A 60 -3.92 1.82 11.06
N ILE A 61 -2.72 2.06 11.61
CA ILE A 61 -1.91 3.23 11.24
C ILE A 61 -1.55 3.20 9.75
N VAL A 62 -1.11 2.05 9.24
CA VAL A 62 -0.76 1.88 7.82
C VAL A 62 -1.99 2.09 6.93
N PHE A 63 -3.16 1.59 7.34
CA PHE A 63 -4.40 1.81 6.61
C PHE A 63 -4.87 3.27 6.66
N ASP A 64 -4.81 3.93 7.81
CA ASP A 64 -5.12 5.37 7.96
C ASP A 64 -4.21 6.22 7.06
N LEU A 65 -2.92 5.88 6.94
CA LEU A 65 -2.02 6.54 5.98
C LEU A 65 -2.46 6.35 4.52
N ALA A 66 -2.90 5.14 4.15
CA ALA A 66 -3.42 4.88 2.81
C ALA A 66 -4.69 5.70 2.52
N VAL A 67 -5.58 5.83 3.51
CA VAL A 67 -6.77 6.70 3.43
C VAL A 67 -6.36 8.17 3.30
N SER A 68 -5.36 8.62 4.06
CA SER A 68 -4.80 9.97 3.98
C SER A 68 -4.30 10.29 2.57
N VAL A 69 -3.56 9.36 1.95
CA VAL A 69 -3.10 9.51 0.56
C VAL A 69 -4.27 9.55 -0.42
N ALA A 70 -5.28 8.70 -0.22
CA ALA A 70 -6.46 8.64 -1.09
C ALA A 70 -7.29 9.93 -1.08
N ILE A 71 -7.25 10.71 0.01
CA ILE A 71 -7.90 12.03 0.08
C ILE A 71 -7.00 13.21 -0.29
N GLY A 72 -5.78 12.93 -0.75
CA GLY A 72 -4.85 13.95 -1.27
C GLY A 72 -3.70 14.34 -0.34
N GLY A 73 -3.49 13.62 0.76
CA GLY A 73 -2.28 13.78 1.58
C GLY A 73 -1.03 13.33 0.82
N ASP A 74 0.05 14.08 0.98
CA ASP A 74 1.34 13.82 0.33
C ASP A 74 2.48 13.59 1.33
N CYS A 75 2.22 13.76 2.63
CA CYS A 75 3.16 13.51 3.70
C CYS A 75 2.54 12.76 4.89
N LEU A 76 3.40 12.22 5.78
CA LEU A 76 2.95 11.48 6.96
C LEU A 76 2.13 12.34 7.95
N ALA A 77 2.33 13.66 7.95
CA ALA A 77 1.63 14.58 8.85
C ALA A 77 0.19 14.85 8.42
N ASP A 78 -0.16 14.64 7.14
CA ASP A 78 -1.52 14.87 6.63
C ASP A 78 -2.56 13.93 7.24
N ILE A 79 -2.10 12.84 7.90
CA ILE A 79 -2.96 12.00 8.74
C ILE A 79 -3.68 12.79 9.85
N ALA A 80 -3.19 13.99 10.19
CA ALA A 80 -3.85 14.92 11.08
C ALA A 80 -5.25 15.34 10.57
N GLN A 81 -5.50 15.33 9.26
CA GLN A 81 -6.82 15.55 8.67
C GLN A 81 -7.82 14.49 9.18
N LEU A 82 -7.43 13.21 9.15
CA LEU A 82 -8.25 12.11 9.67
C LEU A 82 -8.46 12.23 11.19
N ARG A 83 -7.46 12.73 11.91
CA ARG A 83 -7.55 12.93 13.36
C ARG A 83 -8.54 14.04 13.73
N GLY A 84 -8.78 15.00 12.84
CA GLY A 84 -9.79 16.05 13.01
C GLY A 84 -11.21 15.49 13.07
N ASP A 85 -11.49 14.45 12.27
CA ASP A 85 -12.82 13.85 12.12
C ASP A 85 -12.93 12.49 12.83
N ARG A 86 -12.77 12.52 14.17
CA ARG A 86 -12.76 11.29 15.00
C ARG A 86 -14.05 10.48 14.93
N ASP A 87 -15.18 11.11 14.65
CA ASP A 87 -16.45 10.42 14.49
C ASP A 87 -16.48 9.54 13.23
N VAL A 88 -15.63 9.85 12.24
CA VAL A 88 -15.47 9.06 11.01
C VAL A 88 -14.33 8.04 11.15
N PHE A 89 -13.16 8.48 11.63
CA PHE A 89 -11.93 7.68 11.57
C PHE A 89 -11.54 7.01 12.91
N GLY A 90 -12.28 7.31 13.97
CA GLY A 90 -11.99 6.83 15.32
C GLY A 90 -10.65 7.36 15.88
N PRO A 91 -9.97 6.61 16.74
CA PRO A 91 -8.63 6.97 17.21
C PRO A 91 -7.60 6.90 16.08
N VAL A 92 -7.01 8.03 15.72
CA VAL A 92 -5.92 8.15 14.73
C VAL A 92 -4.63 8.53 15.46
N ALA A 93 -3.52 7.87 15.10
CA ALA A 93 -2.23 8.09 15.74
C ALA A 93 -1.68 9.52 15.52
N SER A 94 -0.88 10.01 16.46
CA SER A 94 -0.14 11.27 16.33
C SER A 94 1.03 11.16 15.36
N ASP A 95 1.45 12.28 14.77
CA ASP A 95 2.54 12.31 13.78
C ASP A 95 3.85 11.69 14.32
N PRO A 96 4.28 11.95 15.58
CA PRO A 96 5.44 11.26 16.15
C PRO A 96 5.26 9.76 16.30
N THR A 97 4.03 9.29 16.51
CA THR A 97 3.73 7.85 16.62
C THR A 97 3.78 7.18 15.25
N VAL A 98 3.22 7.84 14.23
CA VAL A 98 3.32 7.42 12.83
C VAL A 98 4.78 7.38 12.39
N SER A 99 5.52 8.47 12.59
CA SER A 99 6.94 8.57 12.23
C SER A 99 7.76 7.43 12.85
N ARG A 100 7.59 7.15 14.16
CA ARG A 100 8.28 6.04 14.83
C ARG A 100 7.91 4.67 14.25
N LEU A 101 6.64 4.43 13.93
CA LEU A 101 6.24 3.16 13.30
C LEU A 101 6.91 3.01 11.93
N ILE A 102 6.84 4.05 11.08
CA ILE A 102 7.47 4.02 9.76
C ILE A 102 8.98 3.81 9.87
N SER A 103 9.66 4.47 10.82
CA SER A 103 11.08 4.21 11.09
C SER A 103 11.36 2.77 11.50
N SER A 104 10.51 2.17 12.35
CA SER A 104 10.66 0.76 12.75
C SER A 104 10.40 -0.21 11.60
N LEU A 105 9.43 0.06 10.73
CA LEU A 105 9.18 -0.74 9.53
C LEU A 105 10.32 -0.59 8.51
N ALA A 106 10.85 0.63 8.33
CA ALA A 106 11.95 0.90 7.41
C ALA A 106 13.27 0.25 7.86
N ALA A 107 13.50 0.12 9.16
CA ALA A 107 14.65 -0.60 9.70
C ALA A 107 14.64 -2.10 9.33
N ASP A 108 13.47 -2.66 9.01
CA ASP A 108 13.28 -4.05 8.58
C ASP A 108 12.40 -4.12 7.32
N ALA A 109 12.78 -3.32 6.31
CA ALA A 109 11.93 -3.02 5.16
C ALA A 109 11.51 -4.25 4.36
N GLY A 110 12.39 -5.24 4.19
CA GLY A 110 12.08 -6.47 3.43
C GLY A 110 10.92 -7.26 4.05
N PRO A 111 11.05 -7.72 5.31
CA PRO A 111 9.97 -8.37 6.05
C PRO A 111 8.71 -7.51 6.19
N ALA A 112 8.84 -6.20 6.45
CA ALA A 112 7.69 -5.30 6.56
C ALA A 112 6.89 -5.22 5.25
N VAL A 113 7.57 -5.07 4.11
CA VAL A 113 6.94 -5.06 2.78
C VAL A 113 6.31 -6.42 2.47
N ALA A 114 6.96 -7.53 2.81
CA ALA A 114 6.40 -8.86 2.64
C ALA A 114 5.12 -9.07 3.46
N ALA A 115 5.08 -8.58 4.71
CA ALA A 115 3.91 -8.62 5.57
C ALA A 115 2.74 -7.82 4.98
N ILE A 116 2.99 -6.60 4.51
CA ILE A 116 1.96 -5.76 3.84
C ILE A 116 1.46 -6.44 2.56
N ASN A 117 2.36 -7.00 1.75
CA ASN A 117 1.98 -7.72 0.53
C ASN A 117 1.14 -8.96 0.81
N THR A 118 1.42 -9.67 1.91
CA THR A 118 0.61 -10.80 2.37
C THR A 118 -0.82 -10.36 2.69
N ALA A 119 -0.96 -9.27 3.46
CA ALA A 119 -2.26 -8.73 3.80
C ALA A 119 -3.05 -8.25 2.56
N ARG A 120 -2.36 -7.59 1.62
CA ARG A 120 -2.95 -7.18 0.33
C ARG A 120 -3.39 -8.36 -0.52
N ALA A 121 -2.59 -9.43 -0.60
CA ALA A 121 -2.93 -10.63 -1.36
C ALA A 121 -4.17 -11.33 -0.80
N HIS A 122 -4.27 -11.45 0.53
CA HIS A 122 -5.45 -12.01 1.17
C HIS A 122 -6.70 -11.14 0.95
N SER A 123 -6.58 -9.82 1.12
CA SER A 123 -7.66 -8.88 0.83
C SER A 123 -8.13 -8.97 -0.63
N ARG A 124 -7.22 -9.17 -1.58
CA ARG A 124 -7.55 -9.32 -2.99
C ARG A 124 -8.32 -10.60 -3.26
N ALA A 125 -7.86 -11.73 -2.71
CA ALA A 125 -8.56 -13.00 -2.86
C ALA A 125 -10.02 -12.90 -2.37
N ASN A 126 -10.24 -12.23 -1.23
CA ASN A 126 -11.59 -11.98 -0.72
C ASN A 126 -12.41 -11.05 -1.65
N ALA A 127 -11.78 -10.02 -2.22
CA ALA A 127 -12.44 -9.13 -3.16
C ALA A 127 -12.86 -9.86 -4.45
N TRP A 128 -11.98 -10.71 -5.00
CA TRP A 128 -12.26 -11.52 -6.17
C TRP A 128 -13.37 -12.53 -5.88
N GLN A 129 -13.31 -13.22 -4.74
CA GLN A 129 -14.37 -14.12 -4.31
C GLN A 129 -15.72 -13.40 -4.20
N ALA A 130 -15.75 -12.18 -3.66
CA ALA A 130 -16.97 -11.38 -3.56
C ALA A 130 -17.47 -10.89 -4.93
N ALA A 131 -16.58 -10.68 -5.91
CA ALA A 131 -16.93 -10.27 -7.26
C ALA A 131 -17.54 -11.40 -8.11
N GLY A 132 -17.31 -12.67 -7.75
CA GLY A 132 -17.90 -13.83 -8.42
C GLY A 132 -17.54 -13.87 -9.91
N SER A 133 -18.54 -13.89 -10.79
CA SER A 133 -18.31 -13.89 -12.25
C SER A 133 -17.67 -12.61 -12.79
N GLY A 134 -17.64 -11.53 -11.99
CA GLY A 134 -16.92 -10.29 -12.32
C GLY A 134 -15.45 -10.32 -11.92
N ALA A 135 -14.96 -11.38 -11.27
CA ALA A 135 -13.57 -11.51 -10.88
C ALA A 135 -12.67 -11.78 -12.11
N PRO A 136 -11.40 -11.34 -12.08
CA PRO A 136 -10.50 -11.48 -13.22
C PRO A 136 -10.11 -12.95 -13.46
N ASP A 137 -10.17 -13.78 -12.41
CA ASP A 137 -9.89 -15.21 -12.40
C ASP A 137 -11.13 -16.09 -12.60
N ALA A 138 -12.33 -15.51 -12.79
CA ALA A 138 -13.61 -16.22 -12.81
C ALA A 138 -13.72 -17.35 -13.85
N HIS A 139 -12.86 -17.38 -14.86
CA HIS A 139 -12.85 -18.40 -15.91
C HIS A 139 -11.54 -19.17 -16.01
N CYS A 140 -10.64 -19.03 -15.02
CA CYS A 140 -9.36 -19.73 -15.04
C CYS A 140 -9.53 -21.26 -15.08
N ASP A 141 -10.56 -21.79 -14.41
CA ASP A 141 -10.89 -23.22 -14.42
C ASP A 141 -11.39 -23.71 -15.79
N GLU A 142 -11.88 -22.81 -16.65
CA GLU A 142 -12.35 -23.07 -18.02
C GLU A 142 -11.25 -22.84 -19.07
N GLY A 143 -10.00 -22.59 -18.64
CA GLY A 143 -8.88 -22.25 -19.52
C GLY A 143 -8.75 -20.76 -19.85
N GLY A 144 -9.52 -19.91 -19.17
CA GLY A 144 -9.38 -18.45 -19.23
C GLY A 144 -8.07 -17.97 -18.60
N LEU A 145 -7.59 -16.81 -19.05
CA LEU A 145 -6.34 -16.21 -18.58
C LEU A 145 -6.63 -14.95 -17.76
N VAL A 146 -5.82 -14.74 -16.72
CA VAL A 146 -5.67 -13.42 -16.08
C VAL A 146 -4.62 -12.65 -16.87
N VAL A 147 -5.00 -11.51 -17.44
CA VAL A 147 -4.08 -10.64 -18.16
C VAL A 147 -3.43 -9.68 -17.16
N VAL A 148 -2.09 -9.66 -17.15
CA VAL A 148 -1.31 -8.76 -16.33
C VAL A 148 -0.54 -7.81 -17.24
N ASP A 149 -0.88 -6.53 -17.16
CA ASP A 149 -0.16 -5.46 -17.84
C ASP A 149 1.01 -4.97 -16.97
N LEU A 150 2.15 -4.68 -17.61
CA LEU A 150 3.37 -4.24 -16.94
C LEU A 150 3.83 -2.91 -17.51
N ASP A 151 3.68 -1.86 -16.69
CA ASP A 151 4.00 -0.49 -17.08
C ASP A 151 5.12 0.08 -16.23
N ALA A 152 6.12 0.66 -16.90
CA ALA A 152 7.17 1.46 -16.26
C ALA A 152 6.93 2.95 -16.56
N SER A 153 6.54 3.71 -15.54
CA SER A 153 6.39 5.17 -15.65
C SER A 153 7.66 5.86 -15.14
N LEU A 154 8.14 6.87 -15.85
CA LEU A 154 9.24 7.71 -15.35
C LEU A 154 8.67 8.80 -14.44
N LEU A 155 8.99 8.75 -13.16
CA LEU A 155 8.71 9.83 -12.22
C LEU A 155 9.94 10.71 -12.09
N THR A 156 9.86 11.93 -12.60
CA THR A 156 10.92 12.91 -12.45
C THR A 156 11.02 13.37 -11.00
N ALA A 157 12.17 13.17 -10.37
CA ALA A 157 12.48 13.71 -9.06
C ALA A 157 13.60 14.74 -9.24
N HIS A 158 13.32 16.02 -9.01
CA HIS A 158 14.33 17.07 -9.16
C HIS A 158 15.41 16.92 -8.06
N SER A 159 16.68 16.78 -8.44
CA SER A 159 17.79 16.77 -7.48
C SER A 159 19.00 17.50 -8.06
N GLU A 160 19.27 18.70 -7.52
CA GLU A 160 20.51 19.46 -7.78
C GLU A 160 21.64 19.10 -6.81
N LYS A 161 21.51 18.01 -6.04
CA LYS A 161 22.53 17.62 -5.07
C LYS A 161 23.70 16.91 -5.75
N GLN A 162 24.91 17.18 -5.27
CA GLN A 162 26.16 16.54 -5.72
C GLN A 162 26.01 15.01 -5.63
N SER A 163 26.36 14.30 -6.72
CA SER A 163 26.26 12.84 -6.92
C SER A 163 24.93 12.26 -7.40
N ALA A 164 23.96 13.08 -7.81
CA ALA A 164 22.80 12.57 -8.55
C ALA A 164 23.26 12.08 -9.95
N ALA A 165 22.95 10.83 -10.32
CA ALA A 165 23.32 10.24 -11.60
C ALA A 165 22.18 10.39 -12.63
N PRO A 166 22.42 11.01 -13.81
CA PRO A 166 21.37 11.30 -14.77
C PRO A 166 20.83 10.02 -15.42
N THR A 167 19.52 9.97 -15.67
CA THR A 167 18.90 8.97 -16.55
C THR A 167 19.37 9.16 -18.00
N TYR A 168 19.08 8.19 -18.88
CA TYR A 168 19.39 8.28 -20.31
C TYR A 168 18.88 9.58 -20.98
N LYS A 169 17.76 10.14 -20.49
CA LYS A 169 17.19 11.43 -20.95
C LYS A 169 17.73 12.66 -20.19
N ARG A 170 18.83 12.52 -19.44
CA ARG A 170 19.50 13.58 -18.65
C ARG A 170 18.66 14.19 -17.51
N GLY A 171 17.57 13.53 -17.08
CA GLY A 171 16.80 13.89 -15.89
C GLY A 171 17.10 12.99 -14.70
N PHE A 172 16.65 13.36 -13.50
CA PHE A 172 16.73 12.52 -12.30
C PHE A 172 15.33 11.98 -11.96
N GLY A 173 15.24 10.76 -11.43
CA GLY A 173 13.94 10.16 -11.16
C GLY A 173 13.96 8.71 -10.72
N PHE A 174 12.75 8.20 -10.54
CA PHE A 174 12.47 6.79 -10.26
C PHE A 174 11.73 6.18 -11.44
N HIS A 175 11.90 4.88 -11.64
CA HIS A 175 11.02 4.11 -12.50
C HIS A 175 10.20 3.16 -11.60
N PRO A 176 9.01 3.57 -11.13
CA PRO A 176 8.05 2.59 -10.66
C PRO A 176 7.69 1.65 -11.81
N LEU A 177 8.00 0.37 -11.64
CA LEU A 177 7.39 -0.71 -12.43
C LEU A 177 6.11 -1.12 -11.71
N CYS A 178 4.98 -0.94 -12.38
CA CYS A 178 3.66 -1.31 -11.89
C CYS A 178 3.12 -2.48 -12.70
N ALA A 179 2.44 -3.39 -12.01
CA ALA A 179 1.72 -4.50 -12.61
C ALA A 179 0.22 -4.34 -12.32
N PHE A 180 -0.60 -4.43 -13.36
CA PHE A 180 -2.05 -4.28 -13.28
C PHE A 180 -2.74 -5.53 -13.80
N VAL A 181 -3.74 -6.02 -13.07
CA VAL A 181 -4.65 -7.06 -13.58
C VAL A 181 -5.76 -6.37 -14.35
N ASP A 182 -5.94 -6.77 -15.60
CA ASP A 182 -7.05 -6.32 -16.44
C ASP A 182 -8.32 -7.14 -16.12
N HIS A 183 -9.42 -6.44 -15.87
CA HIS A 183 -10.74 -7.01 -15.58
C HIS A 183 -11.62 -7.12 -16.84
N ARG A 184 -11.00 -7.15 -18.03
CA ARG A 184 -11.66 -7.33 -19.35
C ARG A 184 -12.52 -6.10 -19.75
N PRO A 185 -13.18 -6.09 -20.93
CA PRO A 185 -13.96 -4.93 -21.38
C PRO A 185 -15.02 -4.49 -20.36
N GLY A 186 -14.88 -3.26 -19.87
CA GLY A 186 -15.77 -2.67 -18.85
C GLY A 186 -15.25 -2.78 -17.41
N GLY A 187 -14.19 -3.55 -17.16
CA GLY A 187 -13.49 -3.61 -15.89
C GLY A 187 -12.40 -2.55 -15.76
N THR A 188 -12.07 -2.16 -14.53
CA THR A 188 -10.95 -1.26 -14.22
C THR A 188 -9.70 -2.06 -13.87
N GLY A 189 -8.51 -1.61 -14.28
CA GLY A 189 -7.26 -2.26 -13.91
C GLY A 189 -7.01 -2.25 -12.39
N GLU A 190 -6.61 -3.40 -11.84
CA GLU A 190 -6.26 -3.53 -10.42
C GLU A 190 -4.73 -3.55 -10.23
N PRO A 191 -4.13 -2.63 -9.47
CA PRO A 191 -2.69 -2.66 -9.19
C PRO A 191 -2.31 -3.82 -8.27
N VAL A 192 -1.60 -4.81 -8.81
CA VAL A 192 -1.18 -6.00 -8.07
C VAL A 192 0.22 -5.89 -7.48
N ARG A 193 1.11 -5.14 -8.13
CA ARG A 193 2.47 -4.89 -7.63
C ARG A 193 2.99 -3.55 -8.11
N SER A 194 3.78 -2.89 -7.26
CA SER A 194 4.62 -1.77 -7.67
C SER A 194 5.99 -1.96 -7.06
N CYS A 195 7.03 -1.70 -7.84
CA CYS A 195 8.40 -1.70 -7.39
C CYS A 195 9.08 -0.42 -7.86
N CYS A 196 9.53 0.38 -6.92
CA CYS A 196 10.36 1.54 -7.21
C CYS A 196 11.82 1.12 -7.14
N ALA A 197 12.48 1.08 -8.28
CA ALA A 197 13.93 1.09 -8.35
C ALA A 197 14.42 2.51 -8.68
N PRO A 198 15.59 2.93 -8.18
CA PRO A 198 16.24 4.13 -8.71
C PRO A 198 16.39 3.96 -10.23
N ALA A 199 16.14 5.02 -10.99
CA ALA A 199 16.20 4.96 -12.46
C ALA A 199 17.63 4.75 -12.98
N THR A 200 18.64 4.80 -12.11
CA THR A 200 20.03 4.52 -12.41
C THR A 200 20.42 3.16 -11.82
N PRO A 201 20.90 2.20 -12.63
CA PRO A 201 21.39 0.92 -12.12
C PRO A 201 22.62 1.14 -11.23
N GLU A 202 22.73 0.35 -10.15
CA GLU A 202 23.94 0.29 -9.32
C GLU A 202 25.11 -0.19 -10.20
N PRO A 203 26.33 0.39 -10.05
CA PRO A 203 27.47 -0.04 -10.84
C PRO A 203 27.71 -1.54 -10.64
N THR A 204 27.66 -2.32 -11.72
CA THR A 204 27.96 -3.74 -11.66
C THR A 204 29.40 -3.89 -11.17
N PRO A 205 29.67 -4.61 -10.06
CA PRO A 205 31.03 -4.81 -9.60
C PRO A 205 31.83 -5.56 -10.67
N PRO A 206 33.09 -5.19 -10.93
CA PRO A 206 33.90 -5.85 -11.94
C PRO A 206 34.06 -7.34 -11.60
N PRO A 207 34.06 -8.23 -12.61
CA PRO A 207 34.21 -9.66 -12.38
C PRO A 207 35.53 -9.92 -11.63
N THR A 208 35.43 -10.57 -10.47
CA THR A 208 36.59 -10.96 -9.69
C THR A 208 37.20 -12.21 -10.30
N THR A 209 38.28 -12.06 -11.07
CA THR A 209 39.08 -13.21 -11.52
C THR A 209 40.00 -13.65 -10.38
N SER A 210 39.66 -14.74 -9.70
CA SER A 210 40.63 -15.43 -8.84
C SER A 210 41.51 -16.34 -9.70
N ARG A 211 42.83 -16.20 -9.58
CA ARG A 211 43.77 -17.17 -10.15
C ARG A 211 43.72 -18.44 -9.31
N SER A 212 43.42 -19.58 -9.93
CA SER A 212 43.64 -20.90 -9.32
C SER A 212 45.11 -21.06 -8.95
N PRO A 213 45.45 -21.52 -7.74
CA PRO A 213 46.83 -21.83 -7.40
C PRO A 213 47.28 -23.05 -8.21
N ASN A 214 48.43 -22.91 -8.88
CA ASN A 214 49.10 -24.02 -9.56
C ASN A 214 49.32 -25.16 -8.56
N ARG A 215 48.81 -26.35 -8.91
CA ARG A 215 49.26 -27.59 -8.27
C ARG A 215 50.65 -27.92 -8.80
N SER A 216 51.65 -27.79 -7.94
CA SER A 216 52.93 -28.50 -8.05
C SER A 216 52.83 -29.86 -7.39
#